data_AF-A0A0G0JJF8-F1
#
_entry.id   AF-A0A0G0JJF8-F1
#
_cell.length_a   1.000
_cell.length_b   1.000
_cell.length_c   1.000
_cell.angle_alpha   90.00
_cell.angle_beta   90.00
_cell.angle_gamma   90.00
#
_symmetry.space_group_name_H-M   'P 1'
#
loop_
_entity.id
_entity.type
_entity.pdbx_description
1 polymer ?
#
loop_
_entity_poly.entity_id
_entity_poly.type
_entity_poly.pdbx_seq_one_letter_code
_entity_poly.pdbx_strand_id
1 'polypeptide(L)'
;MKIQKAQGSILAYSLVILAMMFAIVGTISTVTILEKKSAGASQSSAQAFQIADSGVQLAINKINKVLEVEQNRINNAFPGKCVVTNGEATVKEDVGTGMSYELKFYSAGSDVPINNCDESVTSIANIKSVGTYKNTVRAVKVGTDHCGETGIKDKADSTITYDEVLAEDGRCWLDRNLGAKSTANNVNGRGWYFQWGRGADQHQISNSATAAAPSSSITPGDKFLISNMLLNWYWYNGTGPDYSLVLWQGVAGINNPCPDGYRLPTGNVGGEWDKFVEAAGIKTCTLNCLDAAYNTTLKLVPTSYRRFNSGTIINAPQSVFLWTGTTRGATNSWMGTVSPTLVQAATFTNRGAGAPVRCIKD
;
A
#
# COMPACT_ATOMS: atom_id res chain seq x y z
N MET A 1 -31.14 -84.81 -40.46
CA MET A 1 -29.92 -84.15 -39.94
C MET A 1 -29.98 -84.19 -38.41
N LYS A 2 -29.31 -85.15 -37.76
CA LYS A 2 -29.29 -85.27 -36.29
C LYS A 2 -28.23 -84.30 -35.76
N ILE A 3 -28.65 -83.26 -35.04
CA ILE A 3 -27.75 -82.33 -34.36
C ILE A 3 -27.24 -83.04 -33.10
N GLN A 4 -25.96 -83.43 -33.09
CA GLN A 4 -25.29 -83.91 -31.88
C GLN A 4 -25.17 -82.74 -30.90
N LYS A 5 -25.91 -82.81 -29.78
CA LYS A 5 -25.70 -81.89 -28.65
C LYS A 5 -24.35 -82.24 -28.01
N ALA A 6 -23.37 -81.36 -28.15
CA ALA A 6 -22.13 -81.44 -27.41
C ALA A 6 -22.45 -81.35 -25.90
N GLN A 7 -22.22 -82.43 -25.15
CA GLN A 7 -22.33 -82.41 -23.70
C GLN A 7 -21.09 -81.72 -23.15
N GLY A 8 -21.22 -80.44 -22.79
CA GLY A 8 -20.15 -79.71 -22.13
C GLY A 8 -19.85 -80.30 -20.76
N SER A 9 -18.56 -80.46 -20.44
CA SER A 9 -18.12 -80.96 -19.14
C SER A 9 -18.56 -80.00 -18.03
N ILE A 10 -19.33 -80.51 -17.07
CA ILE A 10 -19.75 -79.77 -15.87
C ILE A 10 -18.54 -79.20 -15.13
N LEU A 11 -17.41 -79.91 -15.17
CA LEU A 11 -16.14 -79.47 -14.59
C LEU A 11 -15.60 -78.21 -15.27
N ALA A 12 -15.66 -78.14 -16.61
CA ALA A 12 -15.17 -76.99 -17.36
C ALA A 12 -16.03 -75.75 -17.11
N TYR A 13 -17.36 -75.90 -17.07
CA TYR A 13 -18.26 -74.80 -16.71
C TYR A 13 -18.05 -74.33 -15.26
N SER A 14 -17.87 -75.25 -14.33
CA SER A 14 -17.59 -74.92 -12.93
C SER A 14 -16.27 -74.16 -12.77
N LEU A 15 -15.24 -74.53 -13.53
CA LEU A 15 -13.93 -73.88 -13.50
C LEU A 15 -13.95 -72.48 -14.13
N VAL A 16 -14.72 -72.30 -15.22
CA VAL A 16 -14.94 -70.98 -15.82
C VAL A 16 -15.73 -70.06 -14.88
N ILE A 17 -16.78 -70.57 -14.21
CA ILE A 17 -17.53 -69.81 -13.22
C ILE A 17 -16.63 -69.40 -12.05
N LEU A 18 -15.83 -70.33 -11.52
CA LEU A 18 -14.87 -70.05 -10.45
C LEU A 18 -13.85 -68.99 -10.86
N ALA A 19 -13.29 -69.07 -12.07
CA ALA A 19 -12.37 -68.09 -12.60
C ALA A 19 -13.01 -66.70 -12.76
N MET A 20 -14.27 -66.62 -13.23
CA MET A 20 -15.03 -65.38 -13.27
C MET A 20 -15.28 -64.82 -11.87
N MET A 21 -15.64 -65.66 -10.90
CA MET A 21 -15.84 -65.22 -9.51
C MET A 21 -14.56 -64.64 -8.92
N PHE A 22 -13.40 -65.28 -9.12
CA PHE A 22 -12.12 -64.72 -8.68
C PHE A 22 -11.75 -63.41 -9.39
N ALA A 23 -12.02 -63.31 -10.70
CA ALA A 23 -11.80 -62.08 -11.44
C ALA A 23 -12.67 -60.93 -10.91
N ILE A 24 -13.95 -61.19 -10.63
CA ILE A 24 -14.89 -60.20 -10.08
C ILE A 24 -14.46 -59.76 -8.66
N VAL A 25 -14.08 -60.70 -7.79
CA VAL A 25 -13.62 -60.37 -6.43
C VAL A 25 -12.32 -59.57 -6.48
N GLY A 26 -11.39 -59.93 -7.38
CA GLY A 26 -10.13 -59.22 -7.57
C GLY A 26 -10.33 -57.78 -8.07
N THR A 27 -11.25 -57.56 -9.00
CA THR A 27 -11.55 -56.21 -9.50
C THR A 27 -12.26 -55.36 -8.45
N ILE A 28 -13.23 -55.90 -7.71
CA ILE A 28 -13.91 -55.15 -6.62
C ILE A 28 -12.92 -54.76 -5.53
N SER A 29 -12.00 -55.65 -5.15
CA SER A 29 -11.00 -55.40 -4.12
C SER A 29 -10.00 -54.32 -4.54
N THR A 30 -9.55 -54.34 -5.80
CA THR A 30 -8.64 -53.31 -6.30
C THR A 30 -9.33 -51.95 -6.42
N VAL A 31 -10.57 -51.91 -6.91
CA VAL A 31 -11.37 -50.67 -6.99
C VAL A 31 -11.60 -50.06 -5.60
N THR A 32 -12.00 -50.86 -4.61
CA THR A 32 -12.23 -50.35 -3.24
C THR A 32 -10.97 -49.80 -2.59
N ILE A 33 -9.79 -50.42 -2.82
CA ILE A 33 -8.51 -49.87 -2.36
C ILE A 33 -8.21 -48.53 -3.04
N LEU A 34 -8.44 -48.43 -4.36
CA LEU A 34 -8.23 -47.20 -5.11
C LEU A 34 -9.17 -46.08 -4.66
N GLU A 35 -10.45 -46.36 -4.45
CA GLU A 35 -11.43 -45.40 -3.93
C GLU A 35 -11.06 -44.92 -2.53
N LYS A 36 -10.67 -45.85 -1.63
CA LYS A 36 -10.22 -45.49 -0.28
C LYS A 36 -8.97 -44.61 -0.30
N LYS A 37 -8.00 -44.90 -1.18
CA LYS A 37 -6.80 -44.07 -1.36
C LYS A 37 -7.16 -42.69 -1.91
N SER A 38 -8.06 -42.64 -2.89
CA SER A 38 -8.56 -41.40 -3.48
C SER A 38 -9.29 -40.53 -2.44
N ALA A 39 -10.18 -41.13 -1.65
CA ALA A 39 -10.89 -40.46 -0.56
C ALA A 39 -9.93 -39.90 0.50
N GLY A 40 -8.90 -40.67 0.89
CA GLY A 40 -7.88 -40.22 1.84
C GLY A 40 -7.02 -39.06 1.31
N ALA A 41 -6.70 -39.04 0.01
CA ALA A 41 -5.99 -37.94 -0.62
C ALA A 41 -6.85 -36.66 -0.66
N SER A 42 -8.14 -36.78 -1.01
CA SER A 42 -9.11 -35.69 -0.99
C SER A 42 -9.29 -35.12 0.42
N GLN A 43 -9.38 -35.98 1.44
CA GLN A 43 -9.46 -35.55 2.84
C GLN A 43 -8.20 -34.80 3.29
N SER A 44 -7.00 -35.32 2.97
CA SER A 44 -5.73 -34.67 3.32
C SER A 44 -5.58 -33.30 2.62
N SER A 45 -6.05 -33.20 1.38
CA SER A 45 -6.13 -31.95 0.62
C SER A 45 -7.07 -30.95 1.28
N ALA A 46 -8.27 -31.36 1.68
CA ALA A 46 -9.24 -30.50 2.36
C ALA A 46 -8.68 -29.99 3.70
N GLN A 47 -8.02 -30.84 4.48
CA GLN A 47 -7.40 -30.47 5.75
C GLN A 47 -6.24 -29.48 5.55
N ALA A 48 -5.35 -29.73 4.60
CA ALA A 48 -4.27 -28.78 4.27
C ALA A 48 -4.82 -27.41 3.85
N PHE A 49 -5.94 -27.37 3.10
CA PHE A 49 -6.60 -26.13 2.71
C PHE A 49 -7.23 -25.40 3.91
N GLN A 50 -7.91 -26.11 4.81
CA GLN A 50 -8.48 -25.53 6.03
C GLN A 50 -7.40 -24.96 6.96
N ILE A 51 -6.25 -25.63 7.07
CA ILE A 51 -5.09 -25.13 7.83
C ILE A 51 -4.56 -23.84 7.19
N ALA A 52 -4.46 -23.79 5.86
CA ALA A 52 -4.04 -22.58 5.15
C ALA A 52 -4.99 -21.41 5.43
N ASP A 53 -6.31 -21.64 5.32
CA ASP A 53 -7.34 -20.62 5.58
C ASP A 53 -7.30 -20.12 7.03
N SER A 54 -7.19 -21.02 8.00
CA SER A 54 -7.03 -20.68 9.42
C SER A 54 -5.77 -19.83 9.66
N GLY A 55 -4.67 -20.15 8.97
CA GLY A 55 -3.44 -19.36 9.02
C GLY A 55 -3.63 -17.92 8.54
N VAL A 56 -4.37 -17.71 7.44
CA VAL A 56 -4.70 -16.35 6.95
C VAL A 56 -5.57 -15.61 7.95
N GLN A 57 -6.64 -16.23 8.44
CA GLN A 57 -7.57 -15.59 9.38
C GLN A 57 -6.85 -15.12 10.66
N LEU A 58 -5.96 -15.96 11.18
CA LEU A 58 -5.16 -15.64 12.36
C LEU A 58 -4.14 -14.53 12.05
N ALA A 59 -3.56 -14.54 10.85
CA ALA A 59 -2.65 -13.48 10.40
C ALA A 59 -3.36 -12.11 10.36
N ILE A 60 -4.53 -12.04 9.71
CA ILE A 60 -5.33 -10.81 9.62
C ILE A 60 -5.70 -10.31 11.02
N ASN A 61 -6.13 -11.19 11.92
CA ASN A 61 -6.48 -10.80 13.30
C ASN A 61 -5.26 -10.20 14.05
N LYS A 62 -4.09 -10.83 13.95
CA LYS A 62 -2.86 -10.33 14.60
C LYS A 62 -2.39 -9.01 13.99
N ILE A 63 -2.46 -8.89 12.66
CA ILE A 63 -2.11 -7.65 11.95
C ILE A 63 -3.05 -6.51 12.35
N ASN A 64 -4.37 -6.73 12.37
CA ASN A 64 -5.33 -5.71 12.74
C ASN A 64 -5.13 -5.20 14.17
N LYS A 65 -4.72 -6.07 15.11
CA LYS A 65 -4.40 -5.65 16.48
C LYS A 65 -3.20 -4.72 16.59
N VAL A 66 -2.23 -4.82 15.67
CA VAL A 66 -1.06 -3.93 15.69
C VAL A 66 -1.24 -2.69 14.81
N LEU A 67 -2.30 -2.62 14.01
CA LEU A 67 -2.67 -1.38 13.30
C LEU A 67 -3.10 -0.28 14.26
N GLU A 68 -3.62 -0.62 15.44
CA GLU A 68 -4.12 0.34 16.43
C GLU A 68 -3.02 0.95 17.32
N VAL A 69 -1.75 0.56 17.14
CA VAL A 69 -0.60 1.01 17.96
C VAL A 69 0.48 1.66 17.08
N GLU A 70 1.20 2.66 17.63
CA GLU A 70 2.25 3.42 16.94
C GLU A 70 3.43 2.55 16.41
N GLN A 71 3.54 1.30 16.85
CA GLN A 71 4.54 0.34 16.35
C GLN A 71 3.86 -0.81 15.59
N ASN A 72 3.34 -0.49 14.41
CA ASN A 72 2.62 -1.39 13.52
C ASN A 72 3.54 -2.27 12.66
N ARG A 73 4.49 -3.00 13.26
CA ARG A 73 5.50 -3.81 12.55
C ARG A 73 5.09 -5.28 12.41
N ILE A 74 5.54 -5.99 11.37
CA ILE A 74 5.26 -7.44 11.20
C ILE A 74 5.76 -8.23 12.41
N ASN A 75 6.94 -7.91 12.93
CA ASN A 75 7.50 -8.58 14.11
C ASN A 75 6.64 -8.35 15.37
N ASN A 76 5.94 -7.22 15.47
CA ASN A 76 5.02 -6.96 16.58
C ASN A 76 3.72 -7.75 16.43
N ALA A 77 3.25 -7.98 15.21
CA ALA A 77 2.13 -8.88 14.94
C ALA A 77 2.49 -10.35 15.22
N PHE A 78 3.75 -10.74 14.99
CA PHE A 78 4.24 -12.11 15.15
C PHE A 78 5.54 -12.20 15.99
N PRO A 79 5.47 -11.91 17.31
CA PRO A 79 6.66 -11.78 18.15
C PRO A 79 7.49 -13.06 18.19
N GLY A 80 8.75 -12.97 17.73
CA GLY A 80 9.69 -14.10 17.71
C GLY A 80 9.30 -15.23 16.74
N LYS A 81 8.32 -15.00 15.86
CA LYS A 81 7.83 -15.98 14.89
C LYS A 81 8.10 -15.56 13.44
N CYS A 82 8.25 -14.26 13.18
CA CYS A 82 8.69 -13.79 11.86
C CYS A 82 10.20 -14.00 11.70
N VAL A 83 10.60 -14.70 10.64
CA VAL A 83 11.99 -14.94 10.27
C VAL A 83 12.20 -14.66 8.78
N VAL A 84 13.34 -14.09 8.42
CA VAL A 84 13.70 -13.86 7.02
C VAL A 84 14.38 -15.12 6.47
N THR A 85 13.70 -15.82 5.56
CA THR A 85 14.20 -17.04 4.91
C THR A 85 14.33 -16.78 3.42
N ASN A 86 15.52 -16.98 2.84
CA ASN A 86 15.79 -16.70 1.42
C ASN A 86 15.42 -15.27 0.97
N GLY A 87 15.52 -14.30 1.88
CA GLY A 87 15.14 -12.91 1.60
C GLY A 87 13.62 -12.66 1.63
N GLU A 88 12.83 -13.54 2.23
CA GLU A 88 11.38 -13.35 2.42
C GLU A 88 11.04 -13.39 3.92
N ALA A 89 10.23 -12.45 4.39
CA ALA A 89 9.64 -12.48 5.72
C ALA A 89 8.59 -13.60 5.79
N THR A 90 8.88 -14.60 6.62
CA THR A 90 8.10 -15.83 6.77
C THR A 90 7.68 -16.03 8.22
N VAL A 91 6.44 -16.47 8.44
CA VAL A 91 5.95 -16.88 9.77
C VAL A 91 5.47 -18.31 9.68
N LYS A 92 6.09 -19.22 10.43
CA LYS A 92 5.72 -20.63 10.45
C LYS A 92 5.26 -21.06 11.84
N GLU A 93 4.16 -21.81 11.90
CA GLU A 93 3.64 -22.35 13.15
C GLU A 93 3.09 -23.76 12.97
N ASP A 94 3.39 -24.62 13.93
CA ASP A 94 2.84 -25.97 14.03
C ASP A 94 1.54 -25.92 14.84
N VAL A 95 0.43 -26.35 14.23
CA VAL A 95 -0.91 -26.39 14.86
C VAL A 95 -1.26 -27.80 15.35
N GLY A 96 -0.37 -28.77 15.16
CA GLY A 96 -0.48 -30.13 15.68
C GLY A 96 0.46 -31.10 14.97
N THR A 97 0.36 -32.39 15.31
CA THR A 97 1.25 -33.42 14.74
C THR A 97 1.08 -33.54 13.23
N GLY A 98 2.10 -33.12 12.47
CA GLY A 98 2.06 -33.08 11.01
C GLY A 98 1.13 -32.01 10.45
N MET A 99 0.78 -30.99 11.23
CA MET A 99 -0.09 -29.90 10.81
C MET A 99 0.62 -28.59 11.05
N SER A 100 0.88 -27.83 9.99
CA SER A 100 1.57 -26.55 10.09
C SER A 100 1.07 -25.58 9.04
N TYR A 101 1.17 -24.28 9.30
CA TYR A 101 1.01 -23.26 8.28
C TYR A 101 2.28 -22.40 8.18
N GLU A 102 2.51 -21.86 6.99
CA GLU A 102 3.57 -20.90 6.70
C GLU A 102 2.97 -19.69 5.99
N LEU A 103 3.18 -18.49 6.54
CA LEU A 103 2.72 -17.23 6.00
C LEU A 103 3.85 -16.52 5.26
N LYS A 104 3.51 -15.92 4.14
CA LYS A 104 4.34 -15.01 3.35
C LYS A 104 3.55 -13.73 3.06
N PHE A 105 4.21 -12.59 3.18
CA PHE A 105 3.62 -11.28 3.00
C PHE A 105 4.13 -10.63 1.72
N TYR A 106 3.26 -9.92 1.01
CA TYR A 106 3.59 -9.24 -0.25
C TYR A 106 3.13 -7.80 -0.19
N SER A 107 3.95 -6.89 -0.72
CA SER A 107 3.60 -5.48 -0.88
C SER A 107 2.55 -5.29 -1.98
N ALA A 108 1.77 -4.19 -1.96
CA ALA A 108 0.88 -3.90 -3.08
C ALA A 108 1.65 -3.42 -4.32
N GLY A 109 1.02 -3.53 -5.48
CA GLY A 109 1.60 -3.14 -6.77
C GLY A 109 2.54 -4.16 -7.42
N SER A 110 2.95 -5.23 -6.71
CA SER A 110 3.76 -6.30 -7.30
C SER A 110 3.66 -7.62 -6.52
N ASP A 111 3.92 -8.76 -7.17
CA ASP A 111 4.08 -10.08 -6.52
C ASP A 111 5.42 -10.19 -5.73
N VAL A 112 5.97 -9.06 -5.29
CA VAL A 112 7.24 -9.00 -4.57
C VAL A 112 7.02 -9.35 -3.10
N PRO A 113 7.73 -10.35 -2.57
CA PRO A 113 7.65 -10.70 -1.16
C PRO A 113 8.30 -9.61 -0.31
N ILE A 114 7.67 -9.28 0.82
CA ILE A 114 8.28 -8.45 1.86
C ILE A 114 9.49 -9.21 2.40
N ASN A 115 10.65 -8.54 2.49
CA ASN A 115 11.92 -9.16 2.82
C ASN A 115 12.40 -8.88 4.26
N ASN A 116 11.64 -8.09 5.02
CA ASN A 116 12.01 -7.65 6.35
C ASN A 116 10.84 -7.81 7.35
N CYS A 117 11.09 -8.45 8.48
CA CYS A 117 10.12 -8.57 9.58
C CYS A 117 9.87 -7.24 10.32
N ASP A 118 10.75 -6.26 10.16
CA ASP A 118 10.56 -4.91 10.72
C ASP A 118 9.85 -3.98 9.72
N GLU A 119 9.24 -4.50 8.65
CA GLU A 119 8.39 -3.69 7.79
C GLU A 119 7.04 -3.38 8.46
N SER A 120 6.43 -2.27 8.06
CA SER A 120 5.09 -1.90 8.55
C SER A 120 4.06 -2.92 8.05
N VAL A 121 3.11 -3.32 8.89
CA VAL A 121 2.00 -4.16 8.45
C VAL A 121 1.09 -3.44 7.46
N THR A 122 1.14 -2.09 7.40
CA THR A 122 0.42 -1.30 6.40
C THR A 122 0.97 -1.47 4.99
N SER A 123 2.17 -2.02 4.81
CA SER A 123 2.66 -2.38 3.47
C SER A 123 2.15 -3.73 2.99
N ILE A 124 1.52 -4.54 3.85
CA ILE A 124 0.99 -5.85 3.47
C ILE A 124 -0.29 -5.65 2.65
N ALA A 125 -0.23 -6.05 1.39
CA ALA A 125 -1.40 -6.08 0.50
C ALA A 125 -1.92 -7.48 0.24
N ASN A 126 -1.05 -8.50 0.32
CA ASN A 126 -1.47 -9.88 0.20
C ASN A 126 -0.77 -10.75 1.23
N ILE A 127 -1.53 -11.69 1.78
CA ILE A 127 -1.05 -12.73 2.67
C ILE A 127 -1.23 -14.07 1.95
N LYS A 128 -0.12 -14.77 1.72
CA LYS A 128 -0.14 -16.15 1.26
C LYS A 128 0.08 -17.07 2.45
N SER A 129 -0.87 -17.97 2.69
CA SER A 129 -0.74 -19.03 3.70
C SER A 129 -0.59 -20.37 3.00
N VAL A 130 0.42 -21.13 3.39
CA VAL A 130 0.70 -22.48 2.91
C VAL A 130 0.43 -23.45 4.05
N GLY A 131 -0.70 -24.15 3.99
CA GLY A 131 -1.10 -25.18 4.94
C GLY A 131 -0.54 -26.54 4.55
N THR A 132 0.04 -27.23 5.54
CA THR A 132 0.58 -28.58 5.42
C THR A 132 -0.19 -29.50 6.35
N TYR A 133 -0.70 -30.62 5.80
CA TYR A 133 -1.26 -31.73 6.55
C TYR A 133 -0.55 -33.03 6.14
N LYS A 134 0.23 -33.60 7.05
CA LYS A 134 1.18 -34.69 6.82
C LYS A 134 2.15 -34.32 5.70
N ASN A 135 1.97 -34.90 4.51
CA ASN A 135 2.78 -34.60 3.32
C ASN A 135 1.98 -33.87 2.23
N THR A 136 0.76 -33.44 2.52
CA THR A 136 -0.09 -32.73 1.57
C THR A 136 -0.04 -31.24 1.85
N VAL A 137 0.19 -30.45 0.79
CA VAL A 137 0.31 -28.99 0.87
C VAL A 137 -0.78 -28.33 0.03
N ARG A 138 -1.38 -27.27 0.58
CA ARG A 138 -2.30 -26.36 -0.12
C ARG A 138 -1.97 -24.93 0.27
N ALA A 139 -2.27 -23.99 -0.63
CA ALA A 139 -2.01 -22.58 -0.40
C ALA A 139 -3.25 -21.75 -0.71
N VAL A 140 -3.42 -20.68 0.07
CA VAL A 140 -4.43 -19.64 -0.14
C VAL A 140 -3.71 -18.30 -0.16
N LYS A 141 -4.10 -17.40 -1.07
CA LYS A 141 -3.62 -16.03 -1.12
C LYS A 141 -4.82 -15.11 -0.99
N VAL A 142 -4.79 -14.22 0.00
CA VAL A 142 -5.87 -13.27 0.28
C VAL A 142 -5.32 -11.85 0.21
N GLY A 143 -6.03 -10.97 -0.49
CA GLY A 143 -5.76 -9.54 -0.50
C GLY A 143 -6.30 -8.90 0.77
N THR A 144 -5.52 -8.01 1.37
CA THR A 144 -5.94 -7.15 2.48
C THR A 144 -6.38 -5.81 1.92
N ASP A 145 -7.71 -5.55 1.93
CA ASP A 145 -8.25 -4.20 1.68
C ASP A 145 -7.87 -3.31 2.86
N HIS A 146 -6.65 -2.78 2.82
CA HIS A 146 -6.15 -1.83 3.81
C HIS A 146 -6.44 -0.37 3.41
N CYS A 147 -6.95 -0.16 2.19
CA CYS A 147 -7.42 1.12 1.69
C CYS A 147 -8.89 1.03 1.27
N GLY A 148 -9.65 2.08 1.51
CA GLY A 148 -11.05 2.18 1.07
C GLY A 148 -11.93 3.02 2.00
N GLU A 149 -11.34 3.72 2.95
CA GLU A 149 -12.05 4.71 3.75
C GLU A 149 -12.57 5.83 2.84
N THR A 150 -13.83 6.22 3.04
CA THR A 150 -14.50 7.25 2.22
C THR A 150 -15.04 8.35 3.13
N GLY A 151 -15.19 9.54 2.58
CA GLY A 151 -15.75 10.67 3.34
C GLY A 151 -14.82 11.26 4.40
N ILE A 152 -13.50 11.08 4.24
CA ILE A 152 -12.47 11.64 5.13
C ILE A 152 -12.51 13.15 5.02
N LYS A 153 -12.80 13.85 6.12
CA LYS A 153 -12.98 15.31 6.12
C LYS A 153 -11.65 16.04 6.04
N ASP A 154 -11.59 17.07 5.21
CA ASP A 154 -10.47 18.01 5.23
C ASP A 154 -10.39 18.73 6.58
N LYS A 155 -9.16 18.94 7.05
CA LYS A 155 -8.89 19.54 8.36
C LYS A 155 -9.22 21.04 8.41
N ALA A 156 -9.13 21.74 7.27
CA ALA A 156 -9.40 23.17 7.15
C ALA A 156 -10.84 23.47 6.75
N ASP A 157 -11.44 22.60 5.91
CA ASP A 157 -12.80 22.77 5.39
C ASP A 157 -13.56 21.45 5.40
N SER A 158 -14.36 21.21 6.44
CA SER A 158 -15.13 19.97 6.59
C SER A 158 -16.18 19.71 5.50
N THR A 159 -16.43 20.67 4.59
CA THR A 159 -17.28 20.46 3.41
C THR A 159 -16.56 19.73 2.29
N ILE A 160 -15.23 19.70 2.32
CA ILE A 160 -14.40 18.90 1.41
C ILE A 160 -14.16 17.54 2.06
N THR A 161 -14.46 16.50 1.31
CA THR A 161 -14.16 15.11 1.70
C THR A 161 -13.29 14.42 0.67
N TYR A 162 -12.49 13.48 1.16
CA TYR A 162 -11.57 12.65 0.39
C TYR A 162 -11.96 11.19 0.54
N ASP A 163 -11.56 10.42 -0.45
CA ASP A 163 -11.60 8.96 -0.39
C ASP A 163 -10.17 8.43 -0.43
N GLU A 164 -9.96 7.23 0.10
CA GLU A 164 -8.69 6.53 -0.04
C GLU A 164 -8.57 5.84 -1.38
N VAL A 165 -7.35 5.88 -1.89
CA VAL A 165 -6.96 5.09 -3.05
C VAL A 165 -5.69 4.31 -2.73
N LEU A 166 -5.70 3.02 -3.09
CA LEU A 166 -4.51 2.18 -3.05
C LEU A 166 -3.63 2.52 -4.24
N ALA A 167 -2.46 3.13 -4.00
CA ALA A 167 -1.54 3.51 -5.06
C ALA A 167 -0.60 2.37 -5.47
N GLU A 168 0.18 2.58 -6.53
CA GLU A 168 1.10 1.59 -7.10
C GLU A 168 2.23 1.19 -6.15
N ASP A 169 2.61 2.04 -5.18
CA ASP A 169 3.53 1.70 -4.09
C ASP A 169 2.91 0.82 -3.00
N GLY A 170 1.62 0.54 -3.14
CA GLY A 170 0.87 -0.24 -2.19
C GLY A 170 0.56 0.43 -0.87
N ARG A 171 0.52 1.76 -0.87
CA ARG A 171 0.11 2.58 0.26
C ARG A 171 -1.26 3.20 -0.02
N CYS A 172 -1.97 3.55 1.04
CA CYS A 172 -3.20 4.34 0.93
C CYS A 172 -2.86 5.82 0.84
N TRP A 173 -3.41 6.48 -0.15
CA TRP A 173 -3.29 7.91 -0.36
C TRP A 173 -4.68 8.54 -0.45
N LEU A 174 -4.76 9.84 -0.20
CA LEU A 174 -5.97 10.58 -0.55
C LEU A 174 -6.12 10.66 -2.07
N ASP A 175 -7.35 10.51 -2.55
CA ASP A 175 -7.72 10.50 -3.97
C ASP A 175 -7.41 11.82 -4.71
N ARG A 176 -7.31 12.95 -3.99
CA ARG A 176 -6.98 14.29 -4.54
C ARG A 176 -6.09 15.13 -3.61
N ASN A 177 -5.54 16.23 -4.13
CA ASN A 177 -4.72 17.16 -3.34
C ASN A 177 -5.59 17.87 -2.28
N LEU A 178 -4.99 18.29 -1.16
CA LEU A 178 -5.71 19.06 -0.14
C LEU A 178 -6.31 20.33 -0.74
N GLY A 179 -7.59 20.57 -0.45
CA GLY A 179 -8.39 21.68 -1.00
C GLY A 179 -8.93 21.48 -2.41
N ALA A 180 -8.62 20.36 -3.07
CA ALA A 180 -9.14 20.06 -4.39
C ALA A 180 -10.60 19.58 -4.31
N LYS A 181 -11.44 20.05 -5.24
CA LYS A 181 -12.87 19.67 -5.31
C LYS A 181 -13.11 18.46 -6.22
N SER A 182 -12.12 18.06 -7.03
CA SER A 182 -12.18 16.86 -7.85
C SER A 182 -10.78 16.41 -8.27
N THR A 183 -10.66 15.24 -8.90
CA THR A 183 -9.42 14.76 -9.54
C THR A 183 -9.26 15.26 -10.99
N ALA A 184 -10.04 16.26 -11.40
CA ALA A 184 -10.04 16.72 -12.78
C ALA A 184 -8.75 17.48 -13.11
N ASN A 185 -8.24 17.32 -14.33
CA ASN A 185 -7.13 18.11 -14.87
C ASN A 185 -7.57 19.54 -15.20
N ASN A 186 -7.94 20.29 -14.17
CA ASN A 186 -8.33 21.69 -14.25
C ASN A 186 -8.09 22.37 -12.90
N VAL A 187 -8.56 23.61 -12.75
CA VAL A 187 -8.40 24.40 -11.52
C VAL A 187 -8.96 23.72 -10.26
N ASN A 188 -9.95 22.83 -10.40
CA ASN A 188 -10.56 22.13 -9.28
C ASN A 188 -9.71 20.96 -8.75
N GLY A 189 -8.74 20.47 -9.54
CA GLY A 189 -7.83 19.40 -9.13
C GLY A 189 -6.48 19.85 -8.57
N ARG A 190 -6.17 21.16 -8.64
CA ARG A 190 -4.84 21.67 -8.24
C ARG A 190 -4.60 21.57 -6.73
N GLY A 191 -5.63 21.79 -5.92
CA GLY A 191 -5.52 21.96 -4.47
C GLY A 191 -5.08 23.36 -4.04
N TRP A 192 -4.80 23.52 -2.76
CA TRP A 192 -4.33 24.77 -2.14
C TRP A 192 -2.81 24.90 -2.14
N TYR A 193 -2.29 26.08 -1.76
CA TYR A 193 -0.86 26.41 -1.82
C TYR A 193 -0.27 26.64 -0.43
N PHE A 194 0.05 25.57 0.27
CA PHE A 194 0.59 25.61 1.63
C PHE A 194 2.05 26.06 1.64
N GLN A 195 2.42 26.94 2.58
CA GLN A 195 3.82 27.19 2.91
C GLN A 195 4.33 26.08 3.83
N TRP A 196 5.53 25.58 3.55
CA TRP A 196 6.03 24.38 4.21
C TRP A 196 6.13 24.57 5.72
N GLY A 197 5.52 23.67 6.50
CA GLY A 197 5.49 23.70 7.96
C GLY A 197 4.37 24.53 8.58
N ARG A 198 3.47 25.13 7.78
CA ARG A 198 2.28 25.83 8.30
C ARG A 198 1.07 24.90 8.33
N GLY A 199 0.25 25.05 9.38
CA GLY A 199 -1.09 24.47 9.40
C GLY A 199 -2.01 25.17 8.41
N ALA A 200 -3.20 24.61 8.21
CA ALA A 200 -4.23 25.24 7.41
C ALA A 200 -4.91 26.35 8.22
N ASP A 201 -4.48 27.59 8.00
CA ASP A 201 -5.00 28.78 8.69
C ASP A 201 -5.53 29.84 7.71
N GLN A 202 -5.93 29.38 6.52
CA GLN A 202 -6.45 30.15 5.36
C GLN A 202 -5.41 30.82 4.46
N HIS A 203 -4.13 30.83 4.85
CA HIS A 203 -3.06 31.34 3.98
C HIS A 203 -2.94 30.56 2.66
N GLN A 204 -3.31 29.28 2.67
CA GLN A 204 -3.16 28.36 1.54
C GLN A 204 -4.14 28.65 0.40
N ILE A 205 -5.21 29.41 0.66
CA ILE A 205 -6.22 29.76 -0.34
C ILE A 205 -5.60 30.68 -1.41
N SER A 206 -5.95 30.46 -2.67
CA SER A 206 -5.34 31.11 -3.83
C SER A 206 -5.40 32.64 -3.82
N ASN A 207 -6.43 33.22 -3.21
CA ASN A 207 -6.67 34.66 -3.11
C ASN A 207 -6.41 35.24 -1.71
N SER A 208 -5.77 34.50 -0.80
CA SER A 208 -5.45 35.04 0.53
C SER A 208 -4.51 36.23 0.41
N ALA A 209 -4.68 37.21 1.31
CA ALA A 209 -3.84 38.39 1.35
C ALA A 209 -2.39 38.03 1.65
N THR A 210 -1.47 38.95 1.35
CA THR A 210 -0.04 38.77 1.63
C THR A 210 0.41 39.66 2.78
N ALA A 211 1.46 39.23 3.48
CA ALA A 211 2.18 40.03 4.46
C ALA A 211 3.68 39.75 4.37
N ALA A 212 4.51 40.63 4.92
CA ALA A 212 5.94 40.39 4.99
C ALA A 212 6.24 39.28 6.02
N ALA A 213 7.09 38.32 5.62
CA ALA A 213 7.77 37.42 6.54
C ALA A 213 8.87 38.16 7.32
N PRO A 214 9.44 37.58 8.38
CA PRO A 214 9.07 36.32 9.04
C PRO A 214 8.11 36.53 10.22
N SER A 215 7.50 35.43 10.65
CA SER A 215 6.77 35.32 11.91
C SER A 215 7.60 34.58 12.96
N SER A 216 7.49 34.99 14.22
CA SER A 216 8.00 34.25 15.38
C SER A 216 6.98 33.27 15.97
N SER A 217 5.75 33.24 15.46
CA SER A 217 4.68 32.30 15.81
C SER A 217 4.52 31.21 14.74
N ILE A 218 4.23 29.98 15.17
CA ILE A 218 3.89 28.83 14.31
C ILE A 218 2.48 28.90 13.71
N THR A 219 1.65 29.85 14.15
CA THR A 219 0.30 30.14 13.64
C THR A 219 0.17 31.64 13.33
N PRO A 220 0.79 32.14 12.24
CA PRO A 220 0.85 33.57 11.97
C PRO A 220 -0.43 34.18 11.38
N GLY A 221 -1.47 33.37 11.14
CA GLY A 221 -2.78 33.81 10.68
C GLY A 221 -2.98 33.67 9.17
N ASP A 222 -4.04 34.26 8.65
CA ASP A 222 -4.60 33.99 7.32
C ASP A 222 -3.80 34.50 6.11
N LYS A 223 -2.71 35.24 6.34
CA LYS A 223 -1.91 35.83 5.27
C LYS A 223 -0.81 34.90 4.79
N PHE A 224 -0.56 34.93 3.49
CA PHE A 224 0.62 34.31 2.90
C PHE A 224 1.85 35.18 3.15
N LEU A 225 2.85 34.63 3.84
CA LEU A 225 4.02 35.39 4.25
C LEU A 225 5.07 35.40 3.15
N ILE A 226 5.34 36.59 2.61
CA ILE A 226 6.32 36.82 1.56
C ILE A 226 7.72 36.97 2.15
N SER A 227 8.65 36.14 1.70
CA SER A 227 10.05 36.13 2.11
C SER A 227 11.01 36.51 0.98
N ASN A 228 12.25 36.85 1.31
CA ASN A 228 13.31 37.08 0.34
C ASN A 228 14.64 36.50 0.87
N MET A 229 15.74 36.76 0.16
CA MET A 229 17.08 36.29 0.53
C MET A 229 17.55 36.80 1.90
N LEU A 230 17.24 38.05 2.26
CA LEU A 230 17.58 38.62 3.56
C LEU A 230 16.79 37.97 4.72
N LEU A 231 15.72 37.27 4.39
CA LEU A 231 14.82 36.59 5.31
C LEU A 231 14.91 35.05 5.18
N ASN A 232 16.01 34.54 4.63
CA ASN A 232 16.28 33.11 4.47
C ASN A 232 15.20 32.33 3.70
N TRP A 233 14.46 33.00 2.82
CA TRP A 233 13.41 32.39 1.97
C TRP A 233 12.34 31.60 2.76
N TYR A 234 12.12 31.97 4.03
CA TYR A 234 11.26 31.26 4.95
C TYR A 234 10.28 32.18 5.67
N TRP A 235 9.11 31.64 6.02
CA TRP A 235 8.04 32.39 6.68
C TRP A 235 8.23 32.44 8.21
N TYR A 236 9.07 31.59 8.78
CA TYR A 236 9.20 31.37 10.24
C TYR A 236 10.63 31.68 10.73
N ASN A 237 10.78 32.40 11.85
CA ASN A 237 12.08 32.77 12.43
C ASN A 237 12.19 32.69 13.97
N GLY A 238 11.27 32.03 14.66
CA GLY A 238 11.37 31.88 16.13
C GLY A 238 12.60 31.05 16.58
N THR A 239 12.59 30.59 17.83
CA THR A 239 13.67 29.76 18.40
C THR A 239 13.29 28.30 18.67
N GLY A 240 12.08 27.86 18.29
CA GLY A 240 11.60 26.48 18.45
C GLY A 240 10.12 26.32 18.02
N PRO A 241 9.56 25.10 17.95
CA PRO A 241 10.25 23.81 17.94
C PRO A 241 11.14 23.70 16.70
N ASP A 242 12.20 22.88 16.78
CA ASP A 242 13.24 22.76 15.77
C ASP A 242 12.63 22.75 14.36
N TYR A 243 12.83 23.86 13.64
CA TYR A 243 12.27 24.17 12.31
C TYR A 243 12.53 23.04 11.30
N SER A 244 13.46 22.14 11.61
CA SER A 244 13.85 21.03 10.77
C SER A 244 13.10 19.71 11.02
N LEU A 245 12.35 19.53 12.13
CA LEU A 245 11.97 18.19 12.58
C LEU A 245 10.55 17.95 13.17
N VAL A 246 9.70 18.95 13.45
CA VAL A 246 8.43 18.68 14.16
C VAL A 246 7.15 19.29 13.55
N LEU A 247 7.25 20.10 12.48
CA LEU A 247 6.06 20.78 11.95
C LEU A 247 5.21 19.84 11.09
N TRP A 248 5.83 19.20 10.08
CA TRP A 248 5.16 18.34 9.09
C TRP A 248 5.72 16.90 9.10
N GLN A 249 6.52 16.56 10.10
CA GLN A 249 7.16 15.24 10.21
C GLN A 249 6.22 14.27 10.93
N GLY A 250 5.76 13.24 10.21
CA GLY A 250 4.87 12.22 10.77
C GLY A 250 3.43 12.70 10.98
N VAL A 251 2.56 11.78 11.41
CA VAL A 251 1.16 12.11 11.75
C VAL A 251 1.06 13.07 12.93
N ALA A 252 1.95 12.92 13.91
CA ALA A 252 2.06 13.77 15.09
C ALA A 252 2.73 15.15 14.83
N GLY A 253 3.00 15.51 13.57
CA GLY A 253 3.52 16.82 13.22
C GLY A 253 2.59 17.95 13.67
N ILE A 254 3.14 18.94 14.38
CA ILE A 254 2.37 20.00 15.06
C ILE A 254 1.44 20.75 14.10
N ASN A 255 1.92 21.00 12.89
CA ASN A 255 1.23 21.76 11.86
C ASN A 255 0.84 20.87 10.66
N ASN A 256 0.74 19.55 10.86
CA ASN A 256 0.32 18.62 9.81
C ASN A 256 -1.06 19.05 9.26
N PRO A 257 -1.13 19.44 7.96
CA PRO A 257 -2.37 19.91 7.35
C PRO A 257 -3.27 18.75 6.88
N CYS A 258 -2.76 17.52 6.88
CA CYS A 258 -3.54 16.35 6.48
C CYS A 258 -4.61 16.00 7.53
N PRO A 259 -5.69 15.31 7.11
CA PRO A 259 -6.67 14.73 8.03
C PRO A 259 -6.01 13.79 9.07
N ASP A 260 -6.72 13.53 10.15
CA ASP A 260 -6.21 12.65 11.22
C ASP A 260 -5.89 11.24 10.68
N GLY A 261 -4.76 10.68 11.07
CA GLY A 261 -4.25 9.41 10.53
C GLY A 261 -3.49 9.53 9.20
N TYR A 262 -3.44 10.72 8.61
CA TYR A 262 -2.69 11.01 7.38
C TYR A 262 -1.57 12.00 7.62
N ARG A 263 -0.57 11.95 6.75
CA ARG A 263 0.56 12.88 6.75
C ARG A 263 1.03 13.16 5.33
N LEU A 264 1.95 14.11 5.17
CA LEU A 264 2.67 14.25 3.92
C LEU A 264 3.58 13.02 3.71
N PRO A 265 3.80 12.60 2.45
CA PRO A 265 4.77 11.55 2.15
C PRO A 265 6.17 12.02 2.49
N THR A 266 7.04 11.07 2.81
CA THR A 266 8.48 11.31 2.88
C THR A 266 9.04 11.54 1.47
N GLY A 267 9.85 12.59 1.33
CA GLY A 267 10.62 12.89 0.12
C GLY A 267 12.11 12.61 0.30
N ASN A 268 12.88 12.80 -0.79
CA ASN A 268 14.27 12.37 -1.04
C ASN A 268 14.36 11.02 -1.79
N VAL A 269 15.58 10.60 -2.13
CA VAL A 269 15.84 9.29 -2.76
C VAL A 269 15.52 8.18 -1.76
N GLY A 270 14.66 7.23 -2.15
CA GLY A 270 14.17 6.15 -1.30
C GLY A 270 13.00 6.52 -0.38
N GLY A 271 12.56 7.79 -0.37
CA GLY A 271 11.34 8.22 0.31
C GLY A 271 10.07 7.68 -0.35
N GLU A 272 8.92 7.81 0.30
CA GLU A 272 7.63 7.30 -0.19
C GLU A 272 7.23 7.88 -1.54
N TRP A 273 7.50 9.17 -1.79
CA TRP A 273 7.26 9.73 -3.12
C TRP A 273 8.14 9.09 -4.21
N ASP A 274 9.41 8.80 -3.90
CA ASP A 274 10.32 8.12 -4.84
C ASP A 274 9.88 6.69 -5.12
N LYS A 275 9.43 5.98 -4.07
CA LYS A 275 8.86 4.63 -4.19
C LYS A 275 7.59 4.61 -5.02
N PHE A 276 6.70 5.60 -4.84
CA PHE A 276 5.51 5.76 -5.67
C PHE A 276 5.85 5.90 -7.14
N VAL A 277 6.71 6.86 -7.52
CA VAL A 277 7.01 7.08 -8.94
C VAL A 277 7.77 5.91 -9.57
N GLU A 278 8.53 5.14 -8.78
CA GLU A 278 9.18 3.90 -9.18
C GLU A 278 8.17 2.78 -9.43
N ALA A 279 7.28 2.52 -8.46
CA ALA A 279 6.26 1.49 -8.56
C ALA A 279 5.23 1.79 -9.66
N ALA A 280 4.91 3.06 -9.87
CA ALA A 280 4.06 3.52 -10.98
C ALA A 280 4.75 3.45 -12.35
N GLY A 281 6.04 3.11 -12.41
CA GLY A 281 6.79 3.00 -13.67
C GLY A 281 7.05 4.33 -14.38
N ILE A 282 6.93 5.46 -13.68
CA ILE A 282 7.08 6.81 -14.27
C ILE A 282 8.40 7.50 -13.92
N LYS A 283 9.20 6.95 -12.99
CA LYS A 283 10.48 7.53 -12.52
C LYS A 283 11.49 7.80 -13.64
N THR A 284 11.55 6.93 -14.65
CA THR A 284 12.47 7.06 -15.81
C THR A 284 11.81 7.70 -17.03
N CYS A 285 10.64 8.30 -16.87
CA CYS A 285 9.91 8.90 -17.99
C CYS A 285 10.67 10.10 -18.59
N THR A 286 10.69 10.16 -19.92
CA THR A 286 11.38 11.21 -20.71
C THR A 286 10.47 11.98 -21.66
N LEU A 287 9.22 11.54 -21.87
CA LEU A 287 8.24 12.17 -22.75
C LEU A 287 6.81 11.86 -22.29
N ASN A 288 5.90 12.83 -22.44
CA ASN A 288 4.49 12.74 -22.04
C ASN A 288 4.31 12.32 -20.57
N CYS A 289 5.22 12.74 -19.69
CA CYS A 289 5.21 12.27 -18.31
C CYS A 289 4.03 12.80 -17.49
N LEU A 290 3.41 13.90 -17.93
CA LEU A 290 2.14 14.38 -17.34
C LEU A 290 0.98 13.43 -17.65
N ASP A 291 0.91 12.88 -18.86
CA ASP A 291 -0.12 11.90 -19.21
C ASP A 291 0.12 10.58 -18.46
N ALA A 292 1.39 10.15 -18.37
CA ALA A 292 1.76 9.00 -17.56
C ALA A 292 1.38 9.20 -16.08
N ALA A 293 1.66 10.38 -15.52
CA ALA A 293 1.33 10.72 -14.14
C ALA A 293 -0.21 10.81 -13.92
N TYR A 294 -0.97 11.32 -14.88
CA TYR A 294 -2.43 11.36 -14.82
C TYR A 294 -3.08 9.97 -14.94
N ASN A 295 -2.43 9.05 -15.64
CA ASN A 295 -2.88 7.65 -15.79
C ASN A 295 -2.53 6.77 -14.59
N THR A 296 -1.73 7.26 -13.63
CA THR A 296 -1.55 6.57 -12.35
C THR A 296 -2.83 6.57 -11.52
N THR A 297 -2.85 5.73 -10.51
CA THR A 297 -3.96 5.61 -9.57
C THR A 297 -4.19 6.91 -8.78
N LEU A 298 -3.13 7.69 -8.51
CA LEU A 298 -3.23 9.01 -7.87
C LEU A 298 -3.77 10.13 -8.76
N LYS A 299 -3.89 9.88 -10.08
CA LYS A 299 -4.34 10.86 -11.09
C LYS A 299 -3.69 12.22 -10.91
N LEU A 300 -2.38 12.26 -10.98
CA LEU A 300 -1.61 13.47 -10.72
C LEU A 300 -1.89 14.52 -11.80
N VAL A 301 -2.55 15.60 -11.40
CA VAL A 301 -2.89 16.70 -12.30
C VAL A 301 -1.86 17.82 -12.22
N PRO A 302 -1.59 18.54 -13.33
CA PRO A 302 -0.83 19.78 -13.30
C PRO A 302 -1.31 20.75 -12.23
N THR A 303 -0.36 21.25 -11.47
CA THR A 303 -0.58 22.14 -10.34
C THR A 303 -0.10 23.56 -10.66
N SER A 304 0.00 24.39 -9.64
CA SER A 304 0.70 25.67 -9.73
C SER A 304 1.49 25.84 -8.44
N TYR A 305 2.30 26.89 -8.35
CA TYR A 305 2.97 27.22 -7.10
C TYR A 305 2.83 28.72 -6.83
N ARG A 306 2.83 29.08 -5.55
CA ARG A 306 2.76 30.46 -5.10
C ARG A 306 4.15 30.94 -4.71
N ARG A 307 4.63 31.99 -5.36
CA ARG A 307 6.00 32.51 -5.17
C ARG A 307 6.20 33.02 -3.75
N PHE A 308 7.28 32.57 -3.13
CA PHE A 308 7.67 33.02 -1.80
C PHE A 308 7.96 34.52 -1.74
N ASN A 309 8.41 35.17 -2.82
CA ASN A 309 8.85 36.59 -2.82
C ASN A 309 7.79 37.60 -3.26
N SER A 310 6.65 37.16 -3.76
CA SER A 310 5.58 38.06 -4.20
C SER A 310 4.18 37.60 -3.81
N GLY A 311 4.03 36.35 -3.36
CA GLY A 311 2.73 35.73 -3.16
C GLY A 311 1.94 35.54 -4.47
N THR A 312 2.56 35.73 -5.63
CA THR A 312 1.89 35.53 -6.93
C THR A 312 1.82 34.04 -7.25
N ILE A 313 0.67 33.58 -7.73
CA ILE A 313 0.53 32.23 -8.27
C ILE A 313 1.13 32.19 -9.65
N ILE A 314 2.08 31.29 -9.86
CA ILE A 314 2.66 31.00 -11.15
C ILE A 314 1.93 29.81 -11.72
N ASN A 315 1.11 30.08 -12.73
CA ASN A 315 0.47 29.05 -13.52
C ASN A 315 1.56 28.24 -14.22
N ALA A 316 1.71 26.99 -13.79
CA ALA A 316 2.60 26.01 -14.39
C ALA A 316 1.74 24.88 -14.96
N PRO A 317 0.98 25.13 -16.04
CA PRO A 317 0.01 24.17 -16.58
C PRO A 317 0.64 22.86 -17.06
N GLN A 318 1.97 22.81 -17.11
CA GLN A 318 2.77 21.68 -17.53
C GLN A 318 3.61 21.11 -16.38
N SER A 319 3.26 21.36 -15.12
CA SER A 319 4.03 20.80 -14.01
C SER A 319 3.20 20.44 -12.79
N VAL A 320 3.51 19.29 -12.20
CA VAL A 320 3.03 18.88 -10.89
C VAL A 320 4.10 19.27 -9.86
N PHE A 321 3.69 19.90 -8.77
CA PHE A 321 4.50 20.22 -7.61
C PHE A 321 3.77 19.69 -6.38
N LEU A 322 4.40 18.80 -5.64
CA LEU A 322 3.84 18.25 -4.40
C LEU A 322 4.84 18.35 -3.26
N TRP A 323 4.43 19.02 -2.20
CA TRP A 323 5.23 19.04 -0.98
C TRP A 323 5.39 17.65 -0.38
N THR A 324 6.55 17.43 0.23
CA THR A 324 6.81 16.26 1.07
C THR A 324 7.04 16.72 2.52
N GLY A 325 6.90 15.80 3.46
CA GLY A 325 7.18 16.02 4.87
C GLY A 325 8.67 16.05 5.21
N THR A 326 9.58 15.87 4.25
CA THR A 326 11.02 15.77 4.53
C THR A 326 11.73 17.12 4.33
N THR A 327 12.51 17.55 5.32
CA THR A 327 13.33 18.76 5.23
C THR A 327 14.60 18.54 4.40
N ARG A 328 15.11 19.63 3.81
CA ARG A 328 16.38 19.65 3.08
C ARG A 328 17.23 20.82 3.55
N GLY A 329 18.04 20.57 4.58
CA GLY A 329 18.85 21.62 5.21
C GLY A 329 17.99 22.70 5.87
N ALA A 330 18.57 23.88 6.10
CA ALA A 330 17.97 24.90 6.97
C ALA A 330 16.75 25.65 6.36
N THR A 331 16.70 25.84 5.04
CA THR A 331 15.72 26.74 4.40
C THR A 331 14.84 26.06 3.34
N ASN A 332 15.20 24.84 2.93
CA ASN A 332 14.50 24.10 1.88
C ASN A 332 13.82 22.85 2.45
N SER A 333 12.89 22.33 1.66
CA SER A 333 12.27 21.02 1.87
C SER A 333 12.12 20.29 0.54
N TRP A 334 12.05 18.95 0.60
CA TRP A 334 11.92 18.13 -0.60
C TRP A 334 10.52 18.26 -1.21
N MET A 335 10.46 18.13 -2.53
CA MET A 335 9.27 18.29 -3.34
C MET A 335 9.31 17.26 -4.48
N GLY A 336 8.16 16.65 -4.75
CA GLY A 336 7.95 15.85 -5.94
C GLY A 336 7.62 16.74 -7.13
N THR A 337 8.24 16.49 -8.28
CA THR A 337 7.92 17.21 -9.52
C THR A 337 7.76 16.30 -10.71
N VAL A 338 6.73 16.60 -11.51
CA VAL A 338 6.52 16.00 -12.83
C VAL A 338 6.42 17.14 -13.84
N SER A 339 7.20 17.07 -14.92
CA SER A 339 7.12 17.95 -16.09
C SER A 339 6.74 17.12 -17.33
N PRO A 340 6.59 17.69 -18.53
CA PRO A 340 6.27 16.90 -19.72
C PRO A 340 7.38 15.90 -20.11
N THR A 341 8.62 16.15 -19.66
CA THR A 341 9.82 15.41 -20.10
C THR A 341 10.62 14.78 -18.96
N LEU A 342 10.17 14.93 -17.71
CA LEU A 342 10.92 14.45 -16.57
C LEU A 342 10.04 14.22 -15.34
N VAL A 343 10.31 13.14 -14.62
CA VAL A 343 9.83 12.92 -13.24
C VAL A 343 11.02 12.99 -12.30
N GLN A 344 10.92 13.82 -11.27
CA GLN A 344 11.96 13.94 -10.25
C GLN A 344 11.35 13.73 -8.87
N ALA A 345 11.82 12.69 -8.20
CA ALA A 345 11.38 12.36 -6.85
C ALA A 345 12.07 13.18 -5.75
N ALA A 346 13.21 13.79 -6.06
CA ALA A 346 14.07 14.48 -5.10
C ALA A 346 14.43 15.89 -5.59
N THR A 347 13.43 16.71 -5.90
CA THR A 347 13.64 18.17 -6.04
C THR A 347 13.40 18.86 -4.72
N PHE A 348 13.69 20.15 -4.65
CA PHE A 348 13.47 20.92 -3.44
C PHE A 348 13.12 22.36 -3.79
N THR A 349 12.46 23.02 -2.87
CA THR A 349 12.24 24.46 -2.96
C THR A 349 12.24 25.09 -1.58
N ASN A 350 12.30 26.42 -1.55
CA ASN A 350 12.31 27.18 -0.31
C ASN A 350 10.97 27.03 0.41
N ARG A 351 11.03 26.86 1.73
CA ARG A 351 9.84 26.62 2.56
C ARG A 351 8.84 27.78 2.59
N GLY A 352 9.26 28.98 2.19
CA GLY A 352 8.36 30.12 1.99
C GLY A 352 7.45 30.00 0.77
N ALA A 353 7.72 29.08 -0.17
CA ALA A 353 6.88 28.87 -1.34
C ALA A 353 5.56 28.19 -0.96
N GLY A 354 4.49 28.52 -1.67
CA GLY A 354 3.22 27.80 -1.56
C GLY A 354 3.13 26.70 -2.60
N ALA A 355 2.85 25.46 -2.19
CA ALA A 355 2.62 24.37 -3.13
C ALA A 355 1.53 23.41 -2.61
N PRO A 356 0.91 22.62 -3.48
CA PRO A 356 -0.05 21.61 -3.08
C PRO A 356 0.54 20.49 -2.22
N VAL A 357 -0.36 19.88 -1.46
CA VAL A 357 -0.08 18.74 -0.58
C VAL A 357 -0.97 17.59 -1.01
N ARG A 358 -0.38 16.40 -1.11
CA ARG A 358 -1.08 15.12 -1.25
C ARG A 358 -0.73 14.27 -0.05
N CYS A 359 -1.73 13.75 0.67
CA CYS A 359 -1.50 13.01 1.90
C CYS A 359 -1.48 11.50 1.68
N ILE A 360 -0.69 10.81 2.48
CA ILE A 360 -0.55 9.35 2.57
C ILE A 360 -1.00 8.91 3.98
N LYS A 361 -1.65 7.75 4.09
CA LYS A 361 -1.97 7.11 5.38
C LYS A 361 -0.69 6.54 5.99
N ASP A 362 -0.52 6.74 7.30
CA ASP A 362 0.68 6.25 8.01
C ASP A 362 0.65 4.74 8.25
#